data_AF-A0A4Q4XGK7-F1
#
_entry.id   AF-A0A4Q4XGK7-F1
#
_cell.length_a   1.000
_cell.length_b   1.000
_cell.length_c   1.000
_cell.angle_alpha   90.00
_cell.angle_beta   90.00
_cell.angle_gamma   90.00
#
_symmetry.space_group_name_H-M   'P 1'
#
loop_
_entity.id
_entity.type
_entity.pdbx_description
1 polymer ?
#
loop_
_entity_poly.entity_id
_entity_poly.type
_entity_poly.pdbx_seq_one_letter_code
_entity_poly.pdbx_strand_id
1 'polypeptide(L)'
;MSVCDSLLWCIFPTLVTSVTQPLLQSPRLRTLGMSAEIASRLRTLIEEGELPPGARIDERAFCEMFDVSKTPLREALKVLVAEGLVLHRQYIGYRVAPLDLDELRATFETLHGLEFTAGELAAARLSEVALARLERRHQAMLDAHAAGRRTEYFRINQEIHQLIIDGTANPVLAGIYAALMSKVHRARGAANADMLRWQESHEEHEAIMAALREPGRPRLAQPRRGQPHNPINQGIPQERSAMKLVRVGAPGAERPGLIDTQGRVRDLSGVVSELGPQQLSDAALARLAGVDMASLPVLPDARFGVPWTGIGKIIAIGLNYADHAAEAGLPPPAEPIIFLKANSALNGPNDAVMLPRGSEKTDWEVELGVVIGKTASDVSREAALSHVAGYCVVNDVSEREFQLERGGTWDKGKGCDTFCPVGPWLVTRDEVPDPQALGLWLDVNDERAQRGNTATMVFGVAHLVSYVSRFMTLHPGDLICTGTPPGVGMGAKPPRYLKAGDTMRLGIDGLGEQMQTVVAYTKA
;
A
#
# COMPACT_ATOMS: atom_id res chain seq x y z
N MET A 1 -26.42 20.30 8.57
CA MET A 1 -27.52 19.30 8.65
C MET A 1 -28.37 19.47 7.41
N SER A 2 -28.18 18.57 6.45
CA SER A 2 -28.84 18.60 5.15
C SER A 2 -30.24 17.99 5.26
N VAL A 3 -31.15 18.47 4.42
CA VAL A 3 -32.60 18.21 4.36
C VAL A 3 -32.97 16.71 4.16
N CYS A 4 -31.99 15.81 4.01
CA CYS A 4 -32.20 14.35 3.92
C CYS A 4 -32.37 13.62 5.26
N ASP A 5 -31.86 14.14 6.39
CA ASP A 5 -31.95 13.43 7.69
C ASP A 5 -33.39 13.36 8.24
N SER A 6 -34.29 14.23 7.78
CA SER A 6 -35.65 14.35 8.30
C SER A 6 -36.67 13.38 7.70
N LEU A 7 -36.44 12.80 6.51
CA LEU A 7 -37.47 11.97 5.85
C LEU A 7 -37.45 10.50 6.32
N LEU A 8 -36.29 9.92 6.64
CA LEU A 8 -36.17 8.52 7.08
C LEU A 8 -36.51 8.33 8.58
N TRP A 9 -36.18 9.31 9.43
CA TRP A 9 -36.53 9.28 10.86
C TRP A 9 -38.01 9.56 11.14
N CYS A 10 -38.72 10.24 10.23
CA CYS A 10 -40.16 10.47 10.36
C CYS A 10 -41.02 9.24 10.05
N ILE A 11 -40.52 8.25 9.30
CA ILE A 11 -41.26 7.03 8.91
C ILE A 11 -41.09 5.91 9.96
N PHE A 12 -39.99 5.93 10.73
CA PHE A 12 -39.65 4.89 11.72
C PHE A 12 -40.74 4.64 12.78
N PRO A 13 -41.39 5.67 13.38
CA PRO A 13 -42.46 5.45 14.36
C PRO A 13 -43.73 4.84 13.73
N THR A 14 -44.02 5.18 12.48
CA THR A 14 -45.22 4.75 11.73
C THR A 14 -45.12 3.29 11.28
N LEU A 15 -43.89 2.80 11.00
CA LEU A 15 -43.61 1.41 10.60
C LEU A 15 -43.56 0.45 11.81
N VAL A 16 -43.07 0.91 12.96
CA VAL A 16 -43.03 0.09 14.20
C VAL A 16 -44.44 -0.20 14.73
N THR A 17 -45.37 0.73 14.60
CA THR A 17 -46.76 0.55 15.08
C THR A 17 -47.62 -0.35 14.18
N SER A 18 -47.26 -0.54 12.90
CA SER A 18 -48.06 -1.36 11.97
C SER A 18 -47.62 -2.83 11.83
N VAL A 19 -46.44 -3.22 12.34
CA VAL A 19 -45.84 -4.54 12.05
C VAL A 19 -45.54 -5.38 13.31
N THR A 20 -45.67 -4.85 14.53
CA THR A 20 -45.36 -5.63 15.74
C THR A 20 -46.55 -6.45 16.26
N GLN A 21 -46.64 -7.73 15.89
CA GLN A 21 -47.29 -8.75 16.72
C GLN A 21 -46.26 -9.35 17.69
N PRO A 22 -46.58 -9.53 18.99
CA PRO A 22 -45.68 -10.17 19.93
C PRO A 22 -45.54 -11.67 19.60
N LEU A 23 -44.34 -12.10 19.21
CA LEU A 23 -44.00 -13.51 19.07
C LEU A 23 -43.79 -14.13 20.45
N LEU A 24 -44.61 -15.14 20.79
CA LEU A 24 -44.44 -15.97 21.98
C LEU A 24 -43.07 -16.67 21.92
N GLN A 25 -42.27 -16.54 22.99
CA GLN A 25 -40.96 -17.16 23.09
C GLN A 25 -41.09 -18.69 23.09
N SER A 26 -40.77 -19.32 21.96
CA SER A 26 -40.58 -20.78 21.90
C SER A 26 -39.32 -21.18 22.66
N PRO A 27 -39.33 -22.30 23.41
CA PRO A 27 -38.17 -22.76 24.16
C PRO A 27 -37.00 -23.06 23.20
N ARG A 28 -35.83 -22.48 23.50
CA ARG A 28 -34.59 -22.73 22.74
C ARG A 28 -34.21 -24.21 22.87
N LEU A 29 -34.36 -24.97 21.79
CA LEU A 29 -33.80 -26.31 21.68
C LEU A 29 -32.25 -26.20 21.74
N ARG A 30 -31.66 -26.60 22.87
CA ARG A 30 -30.21 -26.66 23.09
C ARG A 30 -29.72 -28.09 22.90
N THR A 31 -29.41 -28.45 21.66
CA THR A 31 -28.41 -29.47 21.28
C THR A 31 -28.07 -29.24 19.81
N LEU A 32 -26.80 -28.93 19.50
CA LEU A 32 -26.34 -28.84 18.10
C LEU A 32 -26.33 -30.26 17.53
N GLY A 33 -27.02 -30.49 16.41
CA GLY A 33 -27.02 -31.80 15.74
C GLY A 33 -25.67 -32.11 15.08
N MET A 34 -25.38 -33.38 14.82
CA MET A 34 -24.11 -33.87 14.23
C MET A 34 -23.69 -33.11 12.96
N SER A 35 -24.64 -32.76 12.07
CA SER A 35 -24.34 -31.97 10.86
C SER A 35 -23.89 -30.54 11.16
N ALA A 36 -24.37 -29.93 12.26
CA ALA A 36 -23.96 -28.60 12.67
C ALA A 36 -22.53 -28.59 13.23
N GLU A 37 -22.14 -29.65 13.93
CA GLU A 37 -20.77 -29.83 14.43
C GLU A 37 -19.78 -30.02 13.28
N ILE A 38 -20.12 -30.84 12.29
CA ILE A 38 -19.31 -31.02 11.07
C ILE A 38 -19.17 -29.69 10.31
N ALA A 39 -20.26 -28.93 10.14
CA ALA A 39 -20.22 -27.63 9.49
C ALA A 39 -19.31 -26.66 10.25
N SER A 40 -19.39 -26.66 11.59
CA SER A 40 -18.51 -25.86 12.45
C SER A 40 -17.04 -26.20 12.24
N ARG A 41 -16.70 -27.49 12.21
CA ARG A 41 -15.30 -27.93 12.07
C ARG A 41 -14.75 -27.64 10.68
N LEU A 42 -15.53 -27.86 9.62
CA LEU A 42 -15.15 -27.50 8.25
C LEU A 42 -14.96 -25.99 8.08
N ARG A 43 -15.81 -25.17 8.72
CA ARG A 43 -15.64 -23.71 8.71
C ARG A 43 -14.30 -23.29 9.29
N THR A 44 -13.92 -23.86 10.43
CA THR A 44 -12.61 -23.62 11.06
C THR A 44 -11.46 -23.98 10.11
N LEU A 45 -11.49 -25.15 9.47
CA LEU A 45 -10.44 -25.57 8.52
C LEU A 45 -10.31 -24.61 7.32
N ILE A 46 -11.43 -24.06 6.86
CA ILE A 46 -11.47 -23.09 5.76
C ILE A 46 -10.93 -21.72 6.21
N GLU A 47 -11.30 -21.25 7.40
CA GLU A 47 -10.90 -19.96 7.96
C GLU A 47 -9.43 -19.94 8.42
N GLU A 48 -8.91 -21.06 8.91
CA GLU A 48 -7.51 -21.23 9.31
C GLU A 48 -6.59 -21.51 8.11
N GLY A 49 -7.15 -21.75 6.92
CA GLY A 49 -6.38 -21.97 5.69
C GLY A 49 -5.93 -23.42 5.45
N GLU A 50 -6.23 -24.35 6.35
CA GLU A 50 -5.97 -25.78 6.17
C GLU A 50 -6.72 -26.35 4.95
N LEU A 51 -7.87 -25.75 4.61
CA LEU A 51 -8.60 -26.03 3.38
C LEU A 51 -8.67 -24.76 2.50
N PRO A 52 -7.73 -24.56 1.56
CA PRO A 52 -7.57 -23.28 0.88
C PRO A 52 -8.69 -22.96 -0.12
N PRO A 53 -8.90 -21.67 -0.45
CA PRO A 53 -9.87 -21.23 -1.46
C PRO A 53 -9.69 -21.96 -2.80
N GLY A 54 -10.80 -22.39 -3.40
CA GLY A 54 -10.79 -23.17 -4.64
C GLY A 54 -10.47 -24.66 -4.48
N ALA A 55 -10.02 -25.11 -3.30
CA ALA A 55 -9.73 -26.52 -3.03
C ALA A 55 -10.99 -27.39 -3.19
N ARG A 56 -10.81 -28.60 -3.72
CA ARG A 56 -11.87 -29.59 -3.84
C ARG A 56 -12.11 -30.26 -2.48
N ILE A 57 -13.37 -30.35 -2.08
CA ILE A 57 -13.78 -31.09 -0.88
C ILE A 57 -13.99 -32.54 -1.27
N ASP A 58 -13.08 -33.41 -0.83
CA ASP A 58 -13.24 -34.86 -1.01
C ASP A 58 -14.18 -35.43 0.05
N GLU A 59 -15.45 -35.62 -0.33
CA GLU A 59 -16.48 -36.17 0.56
C GLU A 59 -16.06 -37.49 1.22
N ARG A 60 -15.27 -38.34 0.55
CA ARG A 60 -14.83 -39.62 1.12
C ARG A 60 -13.82 -39.40 2.24
N ALA A 61 -12.80 -38.59 1.99
CA ALA A 61 -11.76 -38.29 2.98
C ALA A 61 -12.35 -37.60 4.22
N PHE A 62 -13.30 -36.67 4.03
CA PHE A 62 -13.96 -36.01 5.16
C PHE A 62 -14.94 -36.90 5.92
N CYS A 63 -15.60 -37.86 5.26
CA CYS A 63 -16.40 -38.88 5.97
C CYS A 63 -15.53 -39.77 6.86
N GLU A 64 -14.36 -40.18 6.36
CA GLU A 64 -13.39 -40.98 7.12
C GLU A 64 -12.80 -40.17 8.29
N MET A 65 -12.45 -38.89 8.06
CA MET A 65 -11.88 -38.02 9.09
C MET A 65 -12.85 -37.71 10.23
N PHE A 66 -14.14 -37.52 9.94
CA PHE A 66 -15.16 -37.21 10.95
C PHE A 66 -15.85 -38.46 11.51
N ASP A 67 -15.51 -39.65 11.04
CA ASP A 67 -16.18 -40.92 11.38
C ASP A 67 -17.71 -40.87 11.18
N VAL A 68 -18.15 -40.40 10.01
CA VAL A 68 -19.57 -40.25 9.69
C VAL A 68 -19.93 -40.74 8.29
N SER A 69 -21.22 -41.02 8.08
CA SER A 69 -21.76 -41.30 6.74
C SER A 69 -21.85 -40.04 5.88
N LYS A 70 -22.07 -40.21 4.57
CA LYS A 70 -22.15 -39.08 3.61
C LYS A 70 -23.31 -38.12 3.88
N THR A 71 -24.40 -38.60 4.49
CA THR A 71 -25.61 -37.79 4.72
C THR A 71 -25.36 -36.59 5.64
N PRO A 72 -24.84 -36.75 6.88
CA PRO A 72 -24.55 -35.61 7.75
C PRO A 72 -23.48 -34.66 7.19
N LEU A 73 -22.47 -35.18 6.46
CA LEU A 73 -21.49 -34.34 5.77
C LEU A 73 -22.13 -33.49 4.67
N ARG A 74 -23.06 -34.04 3.87
CA ARG A 74 -23.76 -33.28 2.84
C ARG A 74 -24.70 -32.23 3.40
N GLU A 75 -25.38 -32.53 4.51
CA GLU A 75 -26.18 -31.52 5.21
C GLU A 75 -25.29 -30.39 5.75
N ALA A 76 -24.11 -30.71 6.29
CA ALA A 76 -23.13 -29.71 6.70
C ALA A 76 -22.65 -28.84 5.51
N LEU A 77 -22.33 -29.47 4.37
CA LEU A 77 -21.88 -28.75 3.17
C LEU A 77 -22.98 -27.86 2.57
N LYS A 78 -24.26 -28.24 2.65
CA LYS A 78 -25.37 -27.36 2.23
C LYS A 78 -25.45 -26.10 3.07
N VAL A 79 -25.19 -26.20 4.37
CA VAL A 79 -25.10 -25.03 5.27
C VAL A 79 -23.95 -24.12 4.82
N LEU A 80 -22.77 -24.68 4.56
CA LEU A 80 -21.60 -23.91 4.10
C LEU A 80 -21.79 -23.30 2.70
N VAL A 81 -22.62 -23.93 1.85
CA VAL A 81 -23.04 -23.34 0.56
C VAL A 81 -23.96 -22.15 0.78
N ALA A 82 -24.92 -22.25 1.70
CA ALA A 82 -25.80 -21.13 2.05
C ALA A 82 -25.02 -19.95 2.68
N GLU A 83 -23.93 -20.24 3.38
CA GLU A 83 -23.00 -19.25 3.94
C GLU A 83 -22.01 -18.68 2.91
N GLY A 84 -21.94 -19.23 1.69
CA GLY A 84 -21.01 -18.79 0.64
C GLY A 84 -19.54 -19.16 0.90
N LEU A 85 -19.28 -20.09 1.82
CA LEU A 85 -17.95 -20.66 2.10
C LEU A 85 -17.58 -21.77 1.12
N VAL A 86 -18.60 -22.45 0.59
CA VAL A 86 -18.45 -23.58 -0.32
C VAL A 86 -19.31 -23.35 -1.55
N LEU A 87 -18.83 -23.74 -2.72
CA LEU A 87 -19.59 -23.80 -3.95
C LEU A 87 -19.92 -25.25 -4.27
N HIS A 88 -21.18 -25.51 -4.65
CA HIS A 88 -21.59 -26.80 -5.18
C HIS A 88 -21.86 -26.66 -6.68
N ARG A 89 -21.18 -27.47 -7.50
CA ARG A 89 -21.46 -27.56 -8.94
C ARG A 89 -21.93 -28.97 -9.27
N GLN A 90 -23.07 -29.05 -9.97
CA GLN A 90 -23.64 -30.31 -10.44
C GLN A 90 -22.57 -31.08 -11.25
N TYR A 91 -22.34 -32.35 -10.91
CA TYR A 91 -21.33 -33.25 -11.50
C TYR A 91 -19.85 -32.96 -11.21
N ILE A 92 -19.50 -31.83 -10.57
CA ILE A 92 -18.12 -31.48 -10.21
C ILE A 92 -17.86 -31.69 -8.70
N GLY A 93 -18.90 -31.54 -7.87
CA GLY A 93 -18.83 -31.70 -6.41
C GLY A 93 -18.68 -30.36 -5.68
N TYR A 94 -18.25 -30.43 -4.42
CA TYR A 94 -18.06 -29.27 -3.55
C TYR A 94 -16.63 -28.72 -3.63
N ARG A 95 -16.49 -27.40 -3.60
CA ARG A 95 -15.20 -26.69 -3.52
C ARG A 95 -15.29 -25.54 -2.54
N VAL A 96 -14.20 -25.20 -1.88
CA VAL A 96 -14.14 -23.94 -1.12
C VAL A 96 -14.31 -22.79 -2.09
N ALA A 97 -15.17 -21.83 -1.75
CA ALA A 97 -15.40 -20.67 -2.59
C ALA A 97 -14.08 -19.90 -2.80
N PRO A 98 -13.71 -19.58 -4.07
CA PRO A 98 -12.49 -18.85 -4.38
C PRO A 98 -12.56 -17.44 -3.82
N LEU A 99 -11.41 -16.79 -3.70
CA LEU A 99 -11.31 -15.38 -3.35
C LEU A 99 -11.26 -14.55 -4.62
N ASP A 100 -12.09 -13.53 -4.69
CA ASP A 100 -12.01 -12.46 -5.67
C ASP A 100 -11.43 -11.22 -4.96
N LEU A 101 -10.32 -10.68 -5.50
CA LEU A 101 -9.63 -9.53 -4.91
C LEU A 101 -10.47 -8.25 -4.99
N ASP A 102 -11.29 -8.09 -6.04
CA ASP A 102 -12.18 -6.93 -6.17
C ASP A 102 -13.34 -7.02 -5.18
N GLU A 103 -13.89 -8.23 -4.99
CA GLU A 103 -14.90 -8.50 -3.96
C GLU A 103 -14.34 -8.30 -2.55
N LEU A 104 -13.08 -8.69 -2.31
CA LEU A 104 -12.41 -8.50 -1.03
C LEU A 104 -12.16 -7.01 -0.75
N ARG A 105 -11.74 -6.23 -1.75
CA ARG A 105 -11.62 -4.76 -1.64
C ARG A 105 -12.96 -4.11 -1.29
N ALA A 106 -14.03 -4.46 -2.02
CA ALA A 106 -15.38 -3.98 -1.72
C ALA A 106 -15.88 -4.41 -0.32
N THR A 107 -15.45 -5.60 0.13
CA THR A 107 -15.73 -6.08 1.50
C THR A 107 -15.06 -5.19 2.55
N PHE A 108 -13.80 -4.80 2.36
CA PHE A 108 -13.12 -3.86 3.26
C PHE A 108 -13.75 -2.46 3.26
N GLU A 109 -14.12 -1.93 2.10
CA GLU A 109 -14.84 -0.65 2.00
C GLU A 109 -16.15 -0.67 2.80
N THR A 110 -16.89 -1.78 2.73
CA THR A 110 -18.14 -1.96 3.48
C THR A 110 -17.89 -2.13 4.98
N LEU A 111 -16.87 -2.92 5.36
CA LEU A 111 -16.49 -3.14 6.75
C LEU A 111 -16.15 -1.82 7.45
N HIS A 112 -15.36 -0.93 6.82
CA HIS A 112 -15.04 0.37 7.42
C HIS A 112 -16.29 1.20 7.78
N GLY A 113 -17.32 1.18 6.92
CA GLY A 113 -18.58 1.87 7.21
C GLY A 113 -19.36 1.24 8.37
N LEU A 114 -19.34 -0.10 8.46
CA LEU A 114 -19.99 -0.83 9.55
C LEU A 114 -19.24 -0.68 10.87
N GLU A 115 -17.91 -0.71 10.86
CA GLU A 115 -17.06 -0.53 12.04
C GLU A 115 -17.22 0.86 12.64
N PHE A 116 -17.34 1.89 11.80
CA PHE A 116 -17.69 3.24 12.28
C PHE A 116 -19.04 3.24 13.01
N THR A 117 -20.05 2.64 12.40
CA THR A 117 -21.39 2.53 13.00
C THR A 117 -21.37 1.71 14.29
N ALA A 118 -20.58 0.64 14.30
CA ALA A 118 -20.37 -0.20 15.46
C ALA A 118 -19.72 0.56 16.61
N GLY A 119 -18.71 1.39 16.32
CA GLY A 119 -18.08 2.25 17.30
C GLY A 119 -19.07 3.19 17.97
N GLU A 120 -19.83 3.96 17.19
CA GLU A 120 -20.85 4.88 17.74
C GLU A 120 -21.88 4.16 18.63
N LEU A 121 -22.34 2.98 18.21
CA LEU A 121 -23.29 2.18 18.99
C LEU A 121 -22.65 1.57 20.24
N ALA A 122 -21.42 1.07 20.14
CA ALA A 122 -20.66 0.50 21.23
C ALA A 122 -20.40 1.56 22.31
N ALA A 123 -19.95 2.76 21.93
CA ALA A 123 -19.78 3.89 22.85
C ALA A 123 -21.11 4.20 23.58
N ALA A 124 -22.23 4.27 22.87
CA ALA A 124 -23.52 4.58 23.50
C ALA A 124 -24.10 3.45 24.36
N ARG A 125 -23.79 2.17 24.07
CA ARG A 125 -24.56 1.03 24.59
C ARG A 125 -23.77 -0.01 25.38
N LEU A 126 -22.43 0.02 25.37
CA LEU A 126 -21.64 -0.95 26.13
C LEU A 126 -22.01 -0.87 27.61
N SER A 127 -22.27 -2.02 28.24
CA SER A 127 -22.38 -2.07 29.70
C SER A 127 -21.00 -2.09 30.34
N GLU A 128 -20.89 -1.62 31.58
CA GLU A 128 -19.64 -1.71 32.37
C GLU A 128 -19.16 -3.17 32.50
N VAL A 129 -20.08 -4.13 32.58
CA VAL A 129 -19.75 -5.57 32.61
C VAL A 129 -19.16 -6.04 31.28
N ALA A 130 -19.69 -5.57 30.15
CA ALA A 130 -19.16 -5.88 28.82
C ALA A 130 -17.79 -5.21 28.60
N LEU A 131 -17.61 -3.98 29.06
CA LEU A 131 -16.34 -3.27 29.01
C LEU A 131 -15.25 -4.01 29.80
N ALA A 132 -15.54 -4.39 31.05
CA ALA A 132 -14.58 -5.17 31.85
C ALA A 132 -14.23 -6.52 31.22
N ARG A 133 -15.17 -7.15 30.48
CA ARG A 133 -14.88 -8.37 29.71
C ARG A 133 -13.97 -8.08 28.52
N LEU A 134 -14.20 -6.97 27.81
CA LEU A 134 -13.37 -6.52 26.70
C LEU A 134 -11.95 -6.22 27.16
N GLU A 135 -11.79 -5.51 28.28
CA GLU A 135 -10.49 -5.21 28.89
C GLU A 135 -9.70 -6.46 29.27
N ARG A 136 -10.35 -7.46 29.86
CA ARG A 136 -9.69 -8.74 30.17
C ARG A 136 -9.22 -9.47 28.91
N ARG A 137 -9.99 -9.44 27.83
CA ARG A 137 -9.60 -10.06 26.56
C ARG A 137 -8.49 -9.27 25.88
N HIS A 138 -8.56 -7.95 25.91
CA HIS A 138 -7.50 -7.08 25.45
C HIS A 138 -6.19 -7.36 26.18
N GLN A 139 -6.21 -7.45 27.52
CA GLN A 139 -5.02 -7.82 28.29
C GLN A 139 -4.47 -9.20 27.88
N ALA A 140 -5.33 -10.21 27.70
CA ALA A 140 -4.89 -11.52 27.23
C ALA A 140 -4.28 -11.47 25.81
N MET A 141 -4.75 -10.56 24.96
CA MET A 141 -4.16 -10.28 23.64
C MET A 141 -2.76 -9.68 23.79
N LEU A 142 -2.57 -8.72 24.70
CA LEU A 142 -1.27 -8.13 25.02
C LEU A 142 -0.29 -9.19 25.53
N ASP A 143 -0.75 -10.09 26.39
CA ASP A 143 0.08 -11.16 26.95
C ASP A 143 0.47 -12.19 25.87
N ALA A 144 -0.45 -12.51 24.95
CA ALA A 144 -0.15 -13.33 23.78
C ALA A 144 0.85 -12.63 22.85
N HIS A 145 0.74 -11.30 22.74
CA HIS A 145 1.67 -10.48 21.97
C HIS A 145 3.08 -10.48 22.60
N ALA A 146 3.20 -10.16 23.87
CA ALA A 146 4.48 -10.17 24.58
C ALA A 146 5.17 -11.55 24.54
N ALA A 147 4.39 -12.64 24.55
CA ALA A 147 4.90 -14.01 24.51
C ALA A 147 5.19 -14.54 23.09
N GLY A 148 4.96 -13.75 22.03
CA GLY A 148 5.15 -14.20 20.63
C GLY A 148 4.15 -15.29 20.17
N ARG A 149 3.06 -15.51 20.90
CA ARG A 149 2.04 -16.53 20.61
C ARG A 149 1.04 -16.02 19.56
N ARG A 150 1.48 -15.99 18.30
CA ARG A 150 0.77 -15.34 17.18
C ARG A 150 -0.63 -15.90 16.88
N THR A 151 -0.77 -17.22 16.78
CA THR A 151 -2.07 -17.85 16.51
C THR A 151 -3.09 -17.50 17.59
N GLU A 152 -2.63 -17.46 18.85
CA GLU A 152 -3.46 -17.09 19.98
C GLU A 152 -3.81 -15.60 19.98
N TYR A 153 -2.86 -14.72 19.63
CA TYR A 153 -3.09 -13.29 19.44
C TYR A 153 -4.22 -13.04 18.44
N PHE A 154 -4.14 -13.62 17.23
CA PHE A 154 -5.15 -13.39 16.20
C PHE A 154 -6.52 -13.93 16.58
N ARG A 155 -6.56 -15.08 17.25
CA ARG A 155 -7.80 -15.63 17.80
C ARG A 155 -8.43 -14.69 18.83
N ILE A 156 -7.64 -14.14 19.75
CA ILE A 156 -8.13 -13.18 20.76
C ILE A 156 -8.53 -11.86 20.12
N ASN A 157 -7.79 -11.36 19.13
CA ASN A 157 -8.11 -10.17 18.36
C ASN A 157 -9.52 -10.27 17.75
N GLN A 158 -9.83 -11.42 17.13
CA GLN A 158 -11.17 -11.69 16.59
C GLN A 158 -12.26 -11.72 17.68
N GLU A 159 -11.98 -12.32 18.84
CA GLU A 159 -12.90 -12.30 19.98
C GLU A 159 -13.20 -10.88 20.45
N ILE A 160 -12.21 -9.98 20.44
CA ILE A 160 -12.37 -8.58 20.85
C ILE A 160 -13.30 -7.84 19.89
N HIS A 161 -13.06 -7.94 18.58
CA HIS A 161 -13.97 -7.33 17.59
C HIS A 161 -15.39 -7.86 17.74
N GLN A 162 -15.56 -9.18 17.92
CA GLN A 162 -16.90 -9.76 18.13
C GLN A 162 -17.56 -9.23 19.42
N LEU A 163 -16.80 -9.07 20.51
CA LEU A 163 -17.33 -8.50 21.76
C LEU A 163 -17.76 -7.04 21.62
N ILE A 164 -17.05 -6.24 20.80
CA ILE A 164 -17.45 -4.86 20.49
C ILE A 164 -18.78 -4.86 19.72
N ILE A 165 -18.88 -5.69 18.67
CA ILE A 165 -20.09 -5.81 17.85
C ILE A 165 -21.28 -6.30 18.68
N ASP A 166 -21.11 -7.34 19.50
CA ASP A 166 -22.15 -7.85 20.40
C ASP A 166 -22.59 -6.77 21.40
N GLY A 167 -21.63 -5.96 21.87
CA GLY A 167 -21.86 -4.83 22.77
C GLY A 167 -22.71 -3.70 22.19
N THR A 168 -22.89 -3.63 20.87
CA THR A 168 -23.79 -2.66 20.21
C THR A 168 -25.28 -2.96 20.41
N ALA A 169 -25.62 -4.19 20.85
CA ALA A 169 -26.97 -4.72 20.93
C ALA A 169 -27.78 -4.55 19.62
N ASN A 170 -27.09 -4.59 18.47
CA ASN A 170 -27.69 -4.50 17.15
C ASN A 170 -27.55 -5.84 16.41
N PRO A 171 -28.56 -6.72 16.44
CA PRO A 171 -28.47 -8.06 15.84
C PRO A 171 -28.34 -8.03 14.31
N VAL A 172 -28.82 -6.98 13.65
CA VAL A 172 -28.67 -6.81 12.20
C VAL A 172 -27.22 -6.48 11.86
N LEU A 173 -26.61 -5.53 12.56
CA LEU A 173 -25.20 -5.19 12.41
C LEU A 173 -24.30 -6.41 12.67
N ALA A 174 -24.58 -7.15 13.75
CA ALA A 174 -23.84 -8.37 14.08
C ALA A 174 -23.90 -9.42 12.97
N GLY A 175 -25.08 -9.63 12.37
CA GLY A 175 -25.24 -10.57 11.25
C GLY A 175 -24.48 -10.15 9.99
N ILE A 176 -24.57 -8.87 9.59
CA ILE A 176 -23.87 -8.37 8.40
C ILE A 176 -22.35 -8.39 8.60
N TYR A 177 -21.88 -7.95 9.77
CA TYR A 177 -20.47 -7.93 10.11
C TYR A 177 -19.86 -9.34 10.09
N ALA A 178 -20.53 -10.32 10.70
CA ALA A 178 -20.07 -11.71 10.69
C ALA A 178 -19.94 -12.29 9.27
N ALA A 179 -20.90 -11.99 8.39
CA ALA A 179 -20.86 -12.47 7.00
C ALA A 179 -19.67 -11.89 6.21
N LEU A 180 -19.35 -10.61 6.41
CA LEU A 180 -18.21 -9.95 5.77
C LEU A 180 -16.88 -10.41 6.36
N MET A 181 -16.78 -10.52 7.69
CA MET A 181 -15.56 -10.97 8.36
C MET A 181 -15.19 -12.40 8.02
N SER A 182 -16.16 -13.29 7.81
CA SER A 182 -15.86 -14.66 7.36
C SER A 182 -15.12 -14.71 6.00
N LYS A 183 -15.35 -13.73 5.11
CA LYS A 183 -14.56 -13.58 3.86
C LYS A 183 -13.13 -13.12 4.16
N VAL A 184 -12.98 -12.17 5.07
CA VAL A 184 -11.67 -11.67 5.51
C VAL A 184 -10.86 -12.77 6.20
N HIS A 185 -11.48 -13.60 7.04
CA HIS A 185 -10.83 -14.71 7.71
C HIS A 185 -10.33 -15.76 6.72
N ARG A 186 -11.14 -16.15 5.74
CA ARG A 186 -10.69 -17.01 4.63
C ARG A 186 -9.49 -16.44 3.88
N ALA A 187 -9.52 -15.15 3.57
CA ALA A 187 -8.39 -14.49 2.91
C ALA A 187 -7.11 -14.53 3.77
N ARG A 188 -7.26 -14.33 5.08
CA ARG A 188 -6.16 -14.36 6.06
C ARG A 188 -5.62 -15.76 6.39
N GLY A 189 -6.42 -16.81 6.23
CA GLY A 189 -5.94 -18.20 6.36
C GLY A 189 -5.24 -18.68 5.08
N ALA A 190 -5.75 -18.27 3.91
CA ALA A 190 -5.24 -18.70 2.60
C ALA A 190 -3.91 -18.07 2.21
N ALA A 191 -3.77 -16.76 2.41
CA ALA A 191 -2.45 -16.19 2.57
C ALA A 191 -1.99 -16.65 3.96
N ASN A 192 -0.84 -17.30 4.12
CA ASN A 192 -0.24 -17.45 5.46
C ASN A 192 0.13 -16.04 5.96
N ALA A 193 -0.88 -15.29 6.36
CA ALA A 193 -0.89 -13.84 6.29
C ALA A 193 -0.16 -13.25 7.49
N ASP A 194 1.09 -12.93 7.19
CA ASP A 194 1.63 -11.59 7.36
C ASP A 194 2.30 -11.30 8.72
N MET A 195 3.63 -11.48 8.71
CA MET A 195 4.57 -11.06 9.76
C MET A 195 4.55 -9.54 10.04
N LEU A 196 3.78 -8.74 9.31
CA LEU A 196 3.90 -7.27 9.27
C LEU A 196 2.75 -6.47 9.91
N ARG A 197 1.61 -7.09 10.26
CA ARG A 197 0.46 -6.37 10.85
C ARG A 197 0.29 -6.55 12.36
N TRP A 198 1.24 -7.23 12.99
CA TRP A 198 1.16 -7.62 14.40
C TRP A 198 1.32 -6.43 15.36
N GLN A 199 2.16 -5.46 15.02
CA GLN A 199 2.39 -4.24 15.83
C GLN A 199 1.30 -3.18 15.59
N GLU A 200 0.87 -2.95 14.35
CA GLU A 200 -0.18 -1.98 14.01
C GLU A 200 -1.54 -2.37 14.63
N SER A 201 -1.88 -3.66 14.61
CA SER A 201 -3.12 -4.18 15.22
C SER A 201 -3.13 -4.02 16.75
N HIS A 202 -1.96 -3.88 17.40
CA HIS A 202 -1.86 -3.63 18.85
C HIS A 202 -2.11 -2.15 19.19
N GLU A 203 -1.52 -1.21 18.45
CA GLU A 203 -1.69 0.23 18.68
C GLU A 203 -3.12 0.71 18.41
N GLU A 204 -3.76 0.20 17.35
CA GLU A 204 -5.17 0.46 17.04
C GLU A 204 -6.10 -0.04 18.15
N HIS A 205 -5.80 -1.23 18.72
CA HIS A 205 -6.57 -1.77 19.81
C HIS A 205 -6.44 -0.96 21.10
N GLU A 206 -5.24 -0.49 21.45
CA GLU A 206 -5.05 0.44 22.57
C GLU A 206 -5.84 1.74 22.35
N ALA A 207 -5.89 2.28 21.14
CA ALA A 207 -6.68 3.47 20.82
C ALA A 207 -8.20 3.23 20.97
N ILE A 208 -8.71 2.09 20.51
CA ILE A 208 -10.11 1.69 20.70
C ILE A 208 -10.42 1.56 22.19
N MET A 209 -9.55 0.88 22.96
CA MET A 209 -9.75 0.68 24.38
C MET A 209 -9.67 1.99 25.17
N ALA A 210 -8.75 2.89 24.82
CA ALA A 210 -8.65 4.22 25.42
C ALA A 210 -9.93 5.04 25.20
N ALA A 211 -10.47 5.04 23.97
CA ALA A 211 -11.71 5.75 23.66
C ALA A 211 -12.94 5.16 24.38
N LEU A 212 -12.97 3.84 24.60
CA LEU A 212 -14.04 3.19 25.38
C LEU A 212 -13.95 3.47 26.90
N ARG A 213 -12.79 3.88 27.43
CA ARG A 213 -12.55 4.19 28.85
C ARG A 213 -12.89 5.64 29.24
N GLU A 214 -13.05 6.56 28.29
CA GLU A 214 -13.26 7.98 28.60
C GLU A 214 -14.64 8.25 29.26
N PRO A 215 -14.70 9.00 30.38
CA PRO A 215 -15.95 9.39 31.02
C PRO A 215 -16.82 10.24 30.08
N GLY A 216 -18.06 9.81 29.84
CA GLY A 216 -18.97 10.46 28.87
C GLY A 216 -18.87 9.91 27.44
N ARG A 217 -17.97 8.94 27.20
CA ARG A 217 -17.82 8.15 25.96
C ARG A 217 -18.02 9.01 24.71
N PRO A 218 -17.06 9.90 24.38
CA PRO A 218 -17.19 10.71 23.19
C PRO A 218 -17.39 9.82 21.98
N ARG A 219 -18.12 10.34 20.99
CA ARG A 219 -18.32 9.67 19.69
C ARG A 219 -17.00 9.04 19.26
N LEU A 220 -17.00 7.73 19.04
CA LEU A 220 -15.83 7.06 18.48
C LEU A 220 -15.61 7.77 17.13
N ALA A 221 -14.56 8.61 17.08
CA ALA A 221 -14.35 9.52 15.97
C ALA A 221 -14.40 8.70 14.69
N GLN A 222 -15.03 9.25 13.65
CA GLN A 222 -15.02 8.64 12.31
C GLN A 222 -13.61 8.13 12.03
N PRO A 223 -13.40 6.83 11.73
CA PRO A 223 -12.22 6.45 10.99
C PRO A 223 -12.33 7.30 9.73
N ARG A 224 -11.44 8.29 9.63
CA ARG A 224 -11.44 9.23 8.51
C ARG A 224 -11.44 8.37 7.26
N ARG A 225 -12.41 8.58 6.37
CA ARG A 225 -12.37 7.98 5.03
C ARG A 225 -10.99 8.27 4.44
N GLY A 226 -10.15 7.23 4.40
CA GLY A 226 -8.76 7.28 3.95
C GLY A 226 -7.86 8.19 4.80
N GLN A 227 -7.24 7.67 5.87
CA GLN A 227 -5.83 7.91 6.23
C GLN A 227 -5.52 7.35 7.64
N PRO A 228 -4.38 6.67 7.84
CA PRO A 228 -3.89 6.27 9.16
C PRO A 228 -3.59 7.50 10.06
N HIS A 229 -3.84 7.36 11.35
CA HIS A 229 -3.77 8.43 12.35
C HIS A 229 -2.37 9.05 12.53
N ASN A 230 -2.27 10.39 12.52
CA ASN A 230 -1.15 11.14 13.11
C ASN A 230 -1.68 12.41 13.82
N PRO A 231 -1.43 12.63 15.12
CA PRO A 231 -2.06 13.71 15.88
C PRO A 231 -1.21 14.98 15.90
N ILE A 232 -1.23 15.76 14.81
CA ILE A 232 -0.81 17.18 14.83
C ILE A 232 -1.71 17.96 13.86
N ASN A 233 -2.80 18.56 14.34
CA ASN A 233 -3.29 19.82 13.76
C ASN A 233 -4.40 20.45 14.61
N GLN A 234 -4.03 21.42 15.44
CA GLN A 234 -4.88 22.56 15.72
C GLN A 234 -4.59 23.61 14.65
N GLY A 235 -5.63 24.05 13.92
CA GLY A 235 -5.56 25.09 12.89
C GLY A 235 -5.79 24.53 11.49
N ILE A 236 -6.90 24.90 10.87
CA ILE A 236 -7.22 24.59 9.47
C ILE A 236 -6.62 25.70 8.60
N PRO A 237 -5.72 25.40 7.65
CA PRO A 237 -5.52 26.22 6.47
C PRO A 237 -6.30 25.64 5.27
N GLN A 238 -6.64 26.51 4.33
CA GLN A 238 -7.19 26.23 3.01
C GLN A 238 -6.57 24.99 2.34
N GLU A 239 -7.36 24.32 1.49
CA GLU A 239 -6.96 23.23 0.59
C GLU A 239 -5.51 23.40 0.11
N ARG A 240 -4.59 22.66 0.73
CA ARG A 240 -3.20 22.64 0.30
C ARG A 240 -3.12 21.82 -0.98
N SER A 241 -2.73 22.48 -2.06
CA SER A 241 -2.23 21.79 -3.24
C SER A 241 -0.95 21.05 -2.89
N ALA A 242 -0.79 19.85 -3.45
CA ALA A 242 0.38 19.03 -3.22
C ALA A 242 1.68 19.81 -3.49
N MET A 243 2.59 19.83 -2.51
CA MET A 243 3.87 20.53 -2.63
C MET A 243 4.81 19.75 -3.56
N LYS A 244 5.07 20.35 -4.72
CA LYS A 244 5.95 19.83 -5.78
C LYS A 244 7.13 20.76 -5.96
N LEU A 245 8.32 20.31 -5.57
CA LEU A 245 9.56 21.09 -5.64
C LEU A 245 10.30 20.82 -6.95
N VAL A 246 10.84 21.87 -7.58
CA VAL A 246 11.50 21.80 -8.88
C VAL A 246 12.78 22.64 -8.91
N ARG A 247 13.66 22.32 -9.87
CA ARG A 247 14.74 23.21 -10.29
C ARG A 247 14.61 23.44 -11.78
N VAL A 248 14.61 24.70 -12.21
CA VAL A 248 14.44 25.07 -13.63
C VAL A 248 15.54 26.01 -14.10
N GLY A 249 16.04 25.81 -15.33
CA GLY A 249 17.08 26.62 -15.94
C GLY A 249 18.08 25.81 -16.76
N ALA A 250 19.11 26.49 -17.24
CA ALA A 250 20.23 25.85 -17.93
C ALA A 250 20.99 24.90 -16.97
N PRO A 251 21.60 23.81 -17.47
CA PRO A 251 22.41 22.92 -16.66
C PRO A 251 23.42 23.66 -15.78
N GLY A 252 23.37 23.44 -14.46
CA GLY A 252 24.27 24.07 -13.49
C GLY A 252 23.90 25.49 -13.07
N ALA A 253 22.87 26.09 -13.67
CA ALA A 253 22.35 27.41 -13.32
C ALA A 253 20.85 27.36 -12.98
N GLU A 254 20.34 26.18 -12.59
CA GLU A 254 18.93 26.02 -12.28
C GLU A 254 18.54 26.74 -10.98
N ARG A 255 17.39 27.42 -11.03
CA ARG A 255 16.79 28.12 -9.90
C ARG A 255 15.80 27.21 -9.16
N PRO A 256 15.74 27.29 -7.82
CA PRO A 256 14.75 26.56 -7.05
C PRO A 256 13.35 27.11 -7.32
N GLY A 257 12.36 26.22 -7.36
CA GLY A 257 10.96 26.60 -7.53
C GLY A 257 9.98 25.55 -7.00
N LEU A 258 8.70 25.88 -7.13
CA LEU A 258 7.58 24.97 -6.84
C LEU A 258 6.50 25.06 -7.91
N ILE A 259 5.64 24.05 -8.01
CA ILE A 259 4.47 24.08 -8.90
C ILE A 259 3.26 24.61 -8.13
N ASP A 260 2.61 25.65 -8.65
CA ASP A 260 1.37 26.19 -8.07
C ASP A 260 0.12 25.37 -8.47
N THR A 261 -1.02 25.71 -7.87
CA THR A 261 -2.33 25.08 -8.14
C THR A 261 -2.77 25.16 -9.61
N GLN A 262 -2.19 26.06 -10.39
CA GLN A 262 -2.47 26.25 -11.81
C GLN A 262 -1.43 25.56 -12.71
N GLY A 263 -0.50 24.80 -12.13
CA GLY A 263 0.55 24.09 -12.85
C GLY A 263 1.73 24.97 -13.27
N ARG A 264 1.83 26.21 -12.79
CA ARG A 264 2.93 27.12 -13.15
C ARG A 264 4.08 27.00 -12.18
N VAL A 265 5.30 27.20 -12.69
CA VAL A 265 6.50 27.25 -11.85
C VAL A 265 6.58 28.60 -11.13
N ARG A 266 6.70 28.56 -9.81
CA ARG A 266 6.96 29.72 -8.94
C ARG A 266 8.40 29.76 -8.49
N ASP A 267 8.98 30.95 -8.50
CA ASP A 267 10.37 31.17 -8.10
C ASP A 267 10.53 31.11 -6.59
N LEU A 268 11.34 30.18 -6.10
CA LEU A 268 11.71 30.08 -4.68
C LEU A 268 13.03 30.78 -4.34
N SER A 269 13.73 31.38 -5.32
CA SER A 269 15.05 31.99 -5.11
C SER A 269 15.06 33.11 -4.06
N GLY A 270 13.90 33.76 -3.82
CA GLY A 270 13.73 34.76 -2.76
C GLY A 270 13.53 34.18 -1.35
N VAL A 271 13.29 32.88 -1.24
CA VAL A 271 13.02 32.16 0.03
C VAL A 271 14.20 31.25 0.39
N VAL A 272 14.73 30.53 -0.60
CA VAL A 272 15.89 29.63 -0.46
C VAL A 272 16.84 29.84 -1.63
N SER A 273 18.15 29.77 -1.39
CA SER A 273 19.17 29.89 -2.43
C SER A 273 19.26 28.64 -3.31
N GLU A 274 18.93 27.47 -2.76
CA GLU A 274 18.93 26.18 -3.45
C GLU A 274 17.97 25.19 -2.76
N LEU A 275 17.67 24.10 -3.45
CA LEU A 275 16.99 22.93 -2.88
C LEU A 275 18.02 21.83 -2.66
N GLY A 276 18.82 21.93 -1.60
CA GLY A 276 19.85 20.94 -1.25
C GLY A 276 19.46 20.06 -0.06
N PRO A 277 20.39 19.22 0.44
CA PRO A 277 20.16 18.32 1.57
C PRO A 277 19.53 18.99 2.80
N GLN A 278 19.89 20.23 3.10
CA GLN A 278 19.35 20.99 4.24
C GLN A 278 17.88 21.37 4.04
N GLN A 279 17.47 21.65 2.79
CA GLN A 279 16.10 22.02 2.43
C GLN A 279 15.15 20.81 2.36
N LEU A 280 15.69 19.59 2.36
CA LEU A 280 14.92 18.34 2.37
C LEU A 280 14.56 17.84 3.78
N SER A 281 15.03 18.51 4.83
CA SER A 281 14.66 18.18 6.22
C SER A 281 13.19 18.50 6.51
N ASP A 282 12.55 17.75 7.42
CA ASP A 282 11.14 17.98 7.80
C ASP A 282 10.88 19.45 8.20
N ALA A 283 11.82 20.05 8.95
CA ALA A 283 11.71 21.45 9.38
C ALA A 283 11.79 22.44 8.20
N ALA A 284 12.62 22.16 7.19
CA ALA A 284 12.73 23.01 6.02
C ALA A 284 11.53 22.85 5.08
N LEU A 285 11.08 21.62 4.85
CA LEU A 285 9.88 21.33 4.07
C LEU A 285 8.64 21.95 4.72
N ALA A 286 8.50 21.89 6.05
CA ALA A 286 7.41 22.57 6.76
C ALA A 286 7.44 24.09 6.58
N ARG A 287 8.64 24.72 6.57
CA ARG A 287 8.78 26.15 6.28
C ARG A 287 8.38 26.48 4.83
N LEU A 288 8.83 25.67 3.87
CA LEU A 288 8.48 25.84 2.45
C LEU A 288 6.97 25.69 2.23
N ALA A 289 6.34 24.73 2.89
CA ALA A 289 4.89 24.53 2.82
C ALA A 289 4.09 25.68 3.47
N GLY A 290 4.73 26.52 4.28
CA GLY A 290 4.14 27.73 4.86
C GLY A 290 4.28 28.98 3.98
N VAL A 291 5.01 28.91 2.86
CA VAL A 291 5.18 30.04 1.94
C VAL A 291 3.87 30.28 1.18
N ASP A 292 3.44 31.53 1.12
CA ASP A 292 2.33 31.92 0.24
C ASP A 292 2.78 31.83 -1.23
N MET A 293 2.45 30.72 -1.87
CA MET A 293 2.77 30.45 -3.28
C MET A 293 2.26 31.52 -4.24
N ALA A 294 1.14 32.19 -3.91
CA ALA A 294 0.57 33.22 -4.77
C ALA A 294 1.43 34.49 -4.81
N SER A 295 2.16 34.76 -3.73
CA SER A 295 3.08 35.90 -3.61
C SER A 295 4.38 35.74 -4.39
N LEU A 296 4.74 34.51 -4.76
CA LEU A 296 5.99 34.21 -5.46
C LEU A 296 5.90 34.59 -6.95
N PRO A 297 6.97 35.11 -7.57
CA PRO A 297 7.01 35.36 -9.00
C PRO A 297 6.78 34.09 -9.81
N VAL A 298 6.05 34.18 -10.93
CA VAL A 298 5.97 33.09 -11.91
C VAL A 298 7.26 33.10 -12.73
N LEU A 299 7.89 31.94 -12.89
CA LEU A 299 9.01 31.77 -13.81
C LEU A 299 8.51 31.51 -15.23
N PRO A 300 9.21 32.02 -16.26
CA PRO A 300 8.94 31.63 -17.64
C PRO A 300 9.25 30.14 -17.84
N ASP A 301 8.68 29.57 -18.91
CA ASP A 301 8.97 28.20 -19.30
C ASP A 301 10.47 28.00 -19.50
N ALA A 302 11.00 26.97 -18.85
CA ALA A 302 12.42 26.66 -18.83
C ALA A 302 12.63 25.15 -18.71
N ARG A 303 13.83 24.69 -19.07
CA ARG A 303 14.26 23.30 -18.87
C ARG A 303 14.15 22.94 -17.39
N PHE A 304 13.58 21.77 -17.10
CA PHE A 304 13.62 21.17 -15.77
C PHE A 304 14.94 20.43 -15.58
N GLY A 305 15.63 20.69 -14.48
CA GLY A 305 16.77 19.91 -14.01
C GLY A 305 16.35 18.86 -12.98
N VAL A 306 17.34 18.19 -12.39
CA VAL A 306 17.10 17.32 -11.23
C VAL A 306 16.51 18.17 -10.08
N PRO A 307 15.42 17.76 -9.42
CA PRO A 307 14.65 18.66 -8.55
C PRO A 307 15.38 19.14 -7.28
N TRP A 308 16.51 18.54 -6.92
CA TRP A 308 17.36 18.97 -5.80
C TRP A 308 18.87 18.85 -6.15
N THR A 309 19.71 19.50 -5.35
CA THR A 309 21.18 19.46 -5.43
C THR A 309 21.76 18.53 -4.36
N GLY A 310 23.06 18.23 -4.46
CA GLY A 310 23.80 17.56 -3.39
C GLY A 310 23.48 16.07 -3.23
N ILE A 311 23.06 15.39 -4.30
CA ILE A 311 22.87 13.93 -4.29
C ILE A 311 24.22 13.25 -4.05
N GLY A 312 24.37 12.61 -2.90
CA GLY A 312 25.60 11.93 -2.51
C GLY A 312 25.70 10.55 -3.15
N LYS A 313 24.62 9.78 -3.08
CA LYS A 313 24.52 8.41 -3.60
C LYS A 313 23.21 8.20 -4.36
N ILE A 314 23.31 7.41 -5.42
CA ILE A 314 22.17 6.83 -6.14
C ILE A 314 22.23 5.32 -5.94
N ILE A 315 21.38 4.82 -5.06
CA ILE A 315 21.24 3.40 -4.75
C ILE A 315 20.13 2.86 -5.64
N ALA A 316 20.34 1.72 -6.27
CA ALA A 316 19.34 1.11 -7.13
C ALA A 316 19.11 -0.36 -6.73
N ILE A 317 17.86 -0.81 -6.89
CA ILE A 317 17.39 -2.11 -6.42
C ILE A 317 16.98 -2.99 -7.60
N GLY A 318 17.64 -4.13 -7.73
CA GLY A 318 17.34 -5.12 -8.76
C GLY A 318 16.15 -6.01 -8.46
N LEU A 319 15.46 -6.46 -9.52
CA LEU A 319 14.46 -7.54 -9.47
C LEU A 319 13.40 -7.36 -8.37
N ASN A 320 12.95 -6.12 -8.16
CA ASN A 320 12.07 -5.79 -7.04
C ASN A 320 10.57 -5.87 -7.36
N TYR A 321 10.16 -6.38 -8.51
CA TYR A 321 8.74 -6.54 -8.87
C TYR A 321 8.45 -8.02 -9.14
N ALA A 322 7.42 -8.57 -8.49
CA ALA A 322 7.10 -10.00 -8.59
C ALA A 322 6.84 -10.44 -10.04
N ASP A 323 6.12 -9.61 -10.80
CA ASP A 323 5.80 -9.87 -12.20
C ASP A 323 7.04 -9.76 -13.12
N HIS A 324 8.01 -8.91 -12.76
CA HIS A 324 9.26 -8.77 -13.49
C HIS A 324 10.21 -9.94 -13.22
N ALA A 325 10.27 -10.43 -11.98
CA ALA A 325 11.01 -11.66 -11.66
C ALA A 325 10.46 -12.87 -12.44
N ALA A 326 9.13 -12.96 -12.56
CA ALA A 326 8.47 -13.99 -13.36
C ALA A 326 8.78 -13.85 -14.86
N GLU A 327 8.81 -12.63 -15.42
CA GLU A 327 9.20 -12.36 -16.82
C GLU A 327 10.64 -12.80 -17.11
N ALA A 328 11.55 -12.53 -16.17
CA ALA A 328 12.95 -12.97 -16.25
C ALA A 328 13.13 -14.49 -16.05
N GLY A 329 12.08 -15.22 -15.66
CA GLY A 329 12.14 -16.65 -15.35
C GLY A 329 12.97 -16.97 -14.10
N LEU A 330 13.15 -15.99 -13.21
CA LEU A 330 13.93 -16.11 -11.98
C LEU A 330 12.99 -16.14 -10.76
N PRO A 331 13.30 -16.93 -9.72
CA PRO A 331 12.59 -16.80 -8.46
C PRO A 331 12.80 -15.39 -7.90
N PRO A 332 11.81 -14.80 -7.22
CA PRO A 332 12.01 -13.54 -6.51
C PRO A 332 13.23 -13.66 -5.57
N PRO A 333 14.10 -12.64 -5.54
CA PRO A 333 15.29 -12.69 -4.70
C PRO A 333 14.89 -12.76 -3.21
N ALA A 334 15.69 -13.46 -2.41
CA ALA A 334 15.45 -13.61 -0.98
C ALA A 334 15.76 -12.33 -0.18
N GLU A 335 16.58 -11.44 -0.74
CA GLU A 335 16.93 -10.14 -0.19
C GLU A 335 17.12 -9.10 -1.31
N PRO A 336 16.97 -7.79 -1.03
CA PRO A 336 17.17 -6.75 -2.03
C PRO A 336 18.56 -6.81 -2.69
N ILE A 337 18.61 -6.86 -4.02
CA ILE A 337 19.87 -6.75 -4.77
C ILE A 337 20.24 -5.28 -4.89
N ILE A 338 21.31 -4.86 -4.20
CA ILE A 338 21.75 -3.47 -4.15
C ILE A 338 22.93 -3.24 -5.12
N PHE A 339 22.83 -2.19 -5.92
CA PHE A 339 23.93 -1.68 -6.75
C PHE A 339 23.91 -0.14 -6.78
N LEU A 340 24.93 0.48 -7.36
CA LEU A 340 25.06 1.94 -7.40
C LEU A 340 25.04 2.47 -8.83
N LYS A 341 24.38 3.62 -9.03
CA LYS A 341 24.56 4.43 -10.24
C LYS A 341 25.56 5.54 -9.94
N ALA A 342 26.41 5.86 -10.91
CA ALA A 342 27.33 6.98 -10.81
C ALA A 342 26.55 8.30 -10.77
N ASN A 343 26.99 9.27 -9.95
CA ASN A 343 26.35 10.58 -9.91
C ASN A 343 26.44 11.34 -11.25
N SER A 344 27.41 11.02 -12.11
CA SER A 344 27.51 11.57 -13.47
C SER A 344 26.37 11.12 -14.40
N ALA A 345 25.63 10.06 -14.03
CA ALA A 345 24.47 9.62 -14.79
C ALA A 345 23.26 10.56 -14.67
N LEU A 346 23.22 11.42 -13.64
CA LEU A 346 22.09 12.30 -13.36
C LEU A 346 21.85 13.32 -14.47
N ASN A 347 20.60 13.42 -14.90
CA ASN A 347 20.14 14.45 -15.82
C ASN A 347 18.68 14.82 -15.53
N GLY A 348 18.25 15.95 -16.09
CA GLY A 348 16.89 16.44 -15.94
C GLY A 348 15.86 15.49 -16.56
N PRO A 349 14.60 15.57 -16.13
CA PRO A 349 13.52 14.68 -16.56
C PRO A 349 13.33 14.66 -18.09
N ASN A 350 13.58 15.76 -18.79
CA ASN A 350 13.37 15.85 -20.23
C ASN A 350 14.67 16.06 -21.00
N ASP A 351 15.81 15.81 -20.36
CA ASP A 351 17.10 15.85 -21.05
C ASP A 351 17.26 14.64 -21.97
N ALA A 352 18.07 14.81 -23.01
CA ALA A 352 18.41 13.70 -23.89
C ALA A 352 19.15 12.59 -23.14
N VAL A 353 18.85 11.34 -23.50
CA VAL A 353 19.59 10.15 -23.06
C VAL A 353 20.58 9.78 -24.16
N MET A 354 21.87 9.88 -23.87
CA MET A 354 22.93 9.61 -24.81
C MET A 354 23.35 8.14 -24.75
N LEU A 355 23.30 7.45 -25.89
CA LEU A 355 23.87 6.11 -26.01
C LEU A 355 25.37 6.15 -25.69
N PRO A 356 25.91 5.24 -24.87
CA PRO A 356 27.34 5.17 -24.64
C PRO A 356 28.07 4.70 -25.90
N ARG A 357 29.39 4.95 -25.96
CA ARG A 357 30.22 4.52 -27.08
C ARG A 357 30.13 3.01 -27.27
N GLY A 358 29.75 2.57 -28.46
CA GLY A 358 29.61 1.15 -28.77
C GLY A 358 28.41 0.49 -28.08
N SER A 359 27.41 1.27 -27.67
CA SER A 359 26.14 0.73 -27.19
C SER A 359 25.52 -0.22 -28.21
N GLU A 360 25.04 -1.37 -27.72
CA GLU A 360 24.34 -2.36 -28.52
C GLU A 360 22.94 -2.66 -27.98
N LYS A 361 22.77 -2.56 -26.65
CA LYS A 361 21.61 -3.05 -25.90
C LYS A 361 21.16 -2.06 -24.83
N THR A 362 21.05 -0.76 -25.18
CA THR A 362 20.47 0.23 -24.26
C THR A 362 18.97 -0.01 -24.07
N ASP A 363 18.51 0.09 -22.83
CA ASP A 363 17.19 -0.34 -22.34
C ASP A 363 16.62 0.70 -21.36
N TRP A 364 15.30 0.62 -21.12
CA TRP A 364 14.51 1.55 -20.32
C TRP A 364 13.93 0.88 -19.06
N GLU A 365 13.75 1.65 -17.99
CA GLU A 365 13.20 1.14 -16.73
C GLU A 365 12.50 2.28 -15.95
N VAL A 366 11.16 2.35 -15.94
CA VAL A 366 10.44 3.30 -15.07
C VAL A 366 10.48 2.85 -13.62
N GLU A 367 10.93 3.73 -12.72
CA GLU A 367 11.03 3.43 -11.29
C GLU A 367 10.49 4.55 -10.40
N LEU A 368 9.98 4.16 -9.24
CA LEU A 368 9.75 5.08 -8.13
C LEU A 368 11.10 5.44 -7.49
N GLY A 369 11.43 6.73 -7.45
CA GLY A 369 12.55 7.27 -6.71
C GLY A 369 12.14 7.69 -5.30
N VAL A 370 12.89 7.23 -4.29
CA VAL A 370 12.71 7.59 -2.87
C VAL A 370 13.85 8.52 -2.46
N VAL A 371 13.50 9.71 -2.00
CA VAL A 371 14.49 10.75 -1.63
C VAL A 371 14.62 10.82 -0.13
N ILE A 372 15.83 10.68 0.38
CA ILE A 372 16.11 10.72 1.81
C ILE A 372 16.13 12.18 2.29
N GLY A 373 15.40 12.48 3.36
CA GLY A 373 15.33 13.82 3.99
C GLY A 373 16.04 13.90 5.34
N LYS A 374 16.27 12.76 5.98
CA LYS A 374 16.91 12.65 7.29
C LYS A 374 17.90 11.49 7.29
N THR A 375 19.07 11.68 7.87
CA THR A 375 20.09 10.63 7.99
C THR A 375 19.51 9.34 8.55
N ALA A 376 19.63 8.23 7.83
CA ALA A 376 19.20 6.90 8.22
C ALA A 376 20.42 5.97 8.28
N SER A 377 20.67 5.39 9.45
CA SER A 377 21.72 4.39 9.69
C SER A 377 21.14 3.34 10.61
N ASP A 378 21.14 2.09 10.16
CA ASP A 378 20.57 0.94 10.89
C ASP A 378 19.18 1.22 11.48
N VAL A 379 18.31 1.86 10.69
CA VAL A 379 16.97 2.23 11.14
C VAL A 379 16.00 1.05 11.01
N SER A 380 15.06 0.96 11.95
CA SER A 380 14.01 -0.05 11.87
C SER A 380 13.06 0.22 10.69
N ARG A 381 12.31 -0.80 10.27
CA ARG A 381 11.33 -0.67 9.18
C ARG A 381 10.22 0.32 9.53
N GLU A 382 9.82 0.36 10.80
CA GLU A 382 8.75 1.22 11.32
C GLU A 382 9.20 2.69 11.29
N ALA A 383 10.47 2.95 11.60
CA ALA A 383 11.04 4.29 11.54
C ALA A 383 11.32 4.76 10.11
N ALA A 384 11.46 3.85 9.15
CA ALA A 384 12.04 4.10 7.83
C ALA A 384 11.38 5.24 7.05
N LEU A 385 10.05 5.28 6.97
CA LEU A 385 9.35 6.31 6.18
C LEU A 385 9.52 7.72 6.75
N SER A 386 9.76 7.87 8.05
CA SER A 386 10.05 9.17 8.66
C SER A 386 11.38 9.78 8.17
N HIS A 387 12.24 8.98 7.53
CA HIS A 387 13.49 9.44 6.94
C HIS A 387 13.37 9.89 5.48
N VAL A 388 12.22 9.70 4.84
CA VAL A 388 11.98 10.02 3.43
C VAL A 388 11.47 11.46 3.30
N ALA A 389 12.14 12.31 2.52
CA ALA A 389 11.66 13.66 2.18
C ALA A 389 10.47 13.61 1.22
N GLY A 390 10.52 12.69 0.25
CA GLY A 390 9.52 12.59 -0.79
C GLY A 390 9.87 11.58 -1.87
N TYR A 391 9.15 11.70 -2.98
CA TYR A 391 9.14 10.75 -4.09
C TYR A 391 9.24 11.47 -5.44
N CYS A 392 9.80 10.80 -6.43
CA CYS A 392 9.88 11.29 -7.81
C CYS A 392 9.86 10.14 -8.81
N VAL A 393 9.70 10.45 -10.10
CA VAL A 393 9.88 9.47 -11.18
C VAL A 393 11.38 9.39 -11.50
N VAL A 394 11.86 8.18 -11.78
CA VAL A 394 13.21 7.90 -12.26
C VAL A 394 13.13 7.01 -13.50
N ASN A 395 13.99 7.24 -14.48
CA ASN A 395 14.26 6.29 -15.55
C ASN A 395 15.63 5.63 -15.30
N ASP A 396 15.66 4.35 -14.89
CA ASP A 396 16.90 3.59 -14.67
C ASP A 396 17.44 2.99 -15.98
N VAL A 397 17.86 3.89 -16.88
CA VAL A 397 18.41 3.50 -18.19
C VAL A 397 19.61 2.57 -18.00
N SER A 398 19.66 1.52 -18.83
CA SER A 398 20.63 0.43 -18.70
C SER A 398 21.27 0.10 -20.04
N GLU A 399 22.56 -0.24 -20.06
CA GLU A 399 23.22 -0.88 -21.20
C GLU A 399 23.43 -2.36 -20.84
N ARG A 400 22.68 -3.27 -21.48
CA ARG A 400 22.64 -4.68 -21.08
C ARG A 400 23.88 -5.48 -21.44
N GLU A 401 24.61 -5.12 -22.51
CA GLU A 401 25.89 -5.75 -22.84
C GLU A 401 26.92 -5.40 -21.76
N PHE A 402 26.98 -4.15 -21.33
CA PHE A 402 27.89 -3.70 -20.26
C PHE A 402 27.50 -4.31 -18.92
N GLN A 403 26.21 -4.41 -18.64
CA GLN A 403 25.66 -4.97 -17.40
C GLN A 403 25.90 -6.47 -17.27
N LEU A 404 25.71 -7.25 -18.35
CA LEU A 404 25.63 -8.71 -18.28
C LEU A 404 26.82 -9.43 -18.93
N GLU A 405 27.47 -8.83 -19.93
CA GLU A 405 28.45 -9.53 -20.80
C GLU A 405 29.90 -9.08 -20.54
N ARG A 406 30.11 -7.93 -19.90
CA ARG A 406 31.46 -7.41 -19.55
C ARG A 406 31.97 -7.79 -18.16
N GLY A 407 31.23 -8.64 -17.45
CA GLY A 407 31.53 -9.14 -16.09
C GLY A 407 31.63 -8.04 -15.02
N GLY A 408 31.73 -8.42 -13.75
CA GLY A 408 31.83 -7.48 -12.62
C GLY A 408 30.47 -7.07 -12.06
N THR A 409 30.32 -5.79 -11.67
CA THR A 409 29.10 -5.25 -11.06
C THR A 409 28.15 -4.69 -12.12
N TRP A 410 26.85 -4.63 -11.79
CA TRP A 410 25.83 -4.04 -12.67
C TRP A 410 26.05 -2.55 -12.92
N ASP A 411 26.77 -1.87 -12.04
CA ASP A 411 27.12 -0.45 -12.12
C ASP A 411 27.68 -0.06 -13.49
N LYS A 412 28.41 -0.97 -14.17
CA LYS A 412 28.98 -0.74 -15.52
C LYS A 412 27.93 -0.38 -16.58
N GLY A 413 26.79 -1.09 -16.56
CA GLY A 413 25.69 -0.82 -17.49
C GLY A 413 24.73 0.25 -17.00
N LYS A 414 24.84 0.65 -15.73
CA LYS A 414 23.88 1.51 -15.04
C LYS A 414 24.40 2.93 -14.79
N GLY A 415 25.73 3.13 -14.79
CA GLY A 415 26.39 4.39 -14.46
C GLY A 415 26.86 5.21 -15.67
N CYS A 416 26.38 4.94 -16.88
CA CYS A 416 26.72 5.77 -18.05
C CYS A 416 26.15 7.20 -17.89
N ASP A 417 26.82 8.19 -18.47
CA ASP A 417 26.30 9.58 -18.45
C ASP A 417 24.89 9.63 -19.03
N THR A 418 24.02 10.47 -18.46
CA THR A 418 22.58 10.61 -18.81
C THR A 418 21.67 9.39 -18.56
N PHE A 419 22.15 8.35 -17.89
CA PHE A 419 21.35 7.15 -17.61
C PHE A 419 20.49 7.25 -16.33
N CYS A 420 20.36 8.44 -15.74
CA CYS A 420 19.50 8.67 -14.60
C CYS A 420 18.69 9.97 -14.74
N PRO A 421 17.71 10.02 -15.67
CA PRO A 421 16.68 11.05 -15.66
C PRO A 421 15.86 11.01 -14.37
N VAL A 422 15.76 12.14 -13.67
CA VAL A 422 15.04 12.27 -12.38
C VAL A 422 14.12 13.49 -12.40
N GLY A 423 12.86 13.33 -11.99
CA GLY A 423 11.87 14.41 -11.92
C GLY A 423 10.48 13.98 -12.39
N PRO A 424 9.62 14.88 -12.91
CA PRO A 424 9.87 16.30 -13.16
C PRO A 424 9.96 17.18 -11.92
N TRP A 425 9.47 16.69 -10.78
CA TRP A 425 9.53 17.33 -9.48
C TRP A 425 9.74 16.30 -8.37
N LEU A 426 10.13 16.80 -7.20
CA LEU A 426 10.05 16.08 -5.95
C LEU A 426 8.68 16.36 -5.31
N VAL A 427 7.89 15.31 -5.10
CA VAL A 427 6.63 15.38 -4.34
C VAL A 427 6.92 15.01 -2.89
N THR A 428 6.51 15.83 -1.92
CA THR A 428 6.79 15.53 -0.51
C THR A 428 6.02 14.32 0.01
N ARG A 429 6.59 13.67 1.02
CA ARG A 429 6.06 12.42 1.60
C ARG A 429 4.60 12.52 2.04
N ASP A 430 4.19 13.67 2.60
CA ASP A 430 2.82 13.91 3.06
C ASP A 430 1.77 13.93 1.93
N GLU A 431 2.20 14.18 0.70
CA GLU A 431 1.36 14.21 -0.50
C GLU A 431 1.27 12.83 -1.19
N VAL A 432 1.99 11.84 -0.67
CA VAL A 432 1.95 10.44 -1.15
C VAL A 432 1.60 9.55 0.06
N PRO A 433 0.30 9.39 0.38
CA PRO A 433 -0.13 8.69 1.59
C PRO A 433 0.29 7.22 1.65
N ASP A 434 0.36 6.57 0.48
CA ASP A 434 0.83 5.19 0.35
C ASP A 434 1.78 5.05 -0.85
N PRO A 435 3.11 4.95 -0.63
CA PRO A 435 4.07 4.76 -1.71
C PRO A 435 4.01 3.37 -2.34
N GLN A 436 3.22 2.45 -1.79
CA GLN A 436 2.95 1.14 -2.39
C GLN A 436 1.67 1.11 -3.22
N ALA A 437 0.96 2.22 -3.43
CA ALA A 437 -0.28 2.24 -4.23
C ALA A 437 -0.22 3.14 -5.49
N LEU A 438 0.94 3.23 -6.15
CA LEU A 438 1.16 4.09 -7.31
C LEU A 438 1.25 3.28 -8.61
N GLY A 439 0.47 3.66 -9.62
CA GLY A 439 0.61 3.15 -10.98
C GLY A 439 1.83 3.75 -11.67
N LEU A 440 2.59 2.91 -12.38
CA LEU A 440 3.75 3.33 -13.18
C LEU A 440 3.57 2.88 -14.62
N TRP A 441 4.11 3.66 -15.54
CA TRP A 441 4.11 3.30 -16.95
C TRP A 441 5.26 3.93 -17.74
N LEU A 442 5.58 3.29 -18.87
CA LEU A 442 6.54 3.78 -19.85
C LEU A 442 6.10 3.39 -21.27
N ASP A 443 6.14 4.36 -22.17
CA ASP A 443 5.96 4.24 -23.60
C ASP A 443 7.31 4.46 -24.31
N VAL A 444 7.62 3.66 -25.32
CA VAL A 444 8.76 3.88 -26.24
C VAL A 444 8.20 4.10 -27.63
N ASN A 445 8.51 5.24 -28.26
CA ASN A 445 7.95 5.64 -29.55
C ASN A 445 6.41 5.55 -29.57
N ASP A 446 5.77 6.11 -28.53
CA ASP A 446 4.32 6.10 -28.32
C ASP A 446 3.67 4.71 -28.12
N GLU A 447 4.48 3.65 -28.03
CA GLU A 447 4.01 2.29 -27.73
C GLU A 447 4.26 1.93 -26.27
N ARG A 448 3.19 1.54 -25.56
CA ARG A 448 3.25 1.06 -24.17
C ARG A 448 4.22 -0.12 -24.03
N ALA A 449 5.35 0.13 -23.38
CA ALA A 449 6.36 -0.88 -23.07
C ALA A 449 6.18 -1.44 -21.66
N GLN A 450 5.92 -0.57 -20.67
CA GLN A 450 5.76 -0.97 -19.27
C GLN A 450 4.47 -0.45 -18.66
N ARG A 451 3.82 -1.30 -17.86
CA ARG A 451 2.69 -0.94 -17.01
C ARG A 451 2.79 -1.75 -15.72
N GLY A 452 2.75 -1.08 -14.59
CA GLY A 452 2.85 -1.75 -13.29
C GLY A 452 2.22 -0.93 -12.17
N ASN A 453 2.33 -1.47 -10.96
CA ASN A 453 1.93 -0.80 -9.74
C ASN A 453 2.91 -1.13 -8.62
N THR A 454 3.30 -0.14 -7.81
CA THR A 454 4.23 -0.31 -6.68
C THR A 454 3.75 -1.33 -5.64
N ALA A 455 2.47 -1.73 -5.65
CA ALA A 455 1.91 -2.77 -4.78
C ALA A 455 2.49 -4.16 -5.06
N THR A 456 3.05 -4.34 -6.26
CA THR A 456 3.68 -5.60 -6.70
C THR A 456 5.18 -5.65 -6.39
N MET A 457 5.70 -4.65 -5.66
CA MET A 457 7.08 -4.69 -5.18
C MET A 457 7.28 -5.88 -4.23
N VAL A 458 8.37 -6.63 -4.42
CA VAL A 458 8.80 -7.71 -3.52
C VAL A 458 9.23 -7.11 -2.18
N PHE A 459 9.98 -6.01 -2.23
CA PHE A 459 10.43 -5.23 -1.09
C PHE A 459 9.92 -3.79 -1.20
N GLY A 460 8.93 -3.43 -0.39
CA GLY A 460 8.37 -2.07 -0.38
C GLY A 460 9.31 -1.02 0.22
N VAL A 461 8.98 0.27 0.04
CA VAL A 461 9.86 1.40 0.37
C VAL A 461 10.40 1.38 1.81
N ALA A 462 9.53 1.12 2.79
CA ALA A 462 9.95 1.06 4.20
C ALA A 462 11.00 -0.04 4.44
N HIS A 463 10.86 -1.19 3.77
CA HIS A 463 11.85 -2.26 3.85
C HIS A 463 13.16 -1.84 3.18
N LEU A 464 13.12 -1.23 2.00
CA LEU A 464 14.33 -0.81 1.28
C LEU A 464 15.15 0.20 2.08
N VAL A 465 14.50 1.24 2.62
CA VAL A 465 15.19 2.27 3.44
C VAL A 465 15.83 1.63 4.68
N SER A 466 15.10 0.77 5.41
CA SER A 466 15.63 0.05 6.57
C SER A 466 16.80 -0.86 6.18
N TYR A 467 16.59 -1.72 5.18
CA TYR A 467 17.55 -2.72 4.75
C TYR A 467 18.84 -2.09 4.24
N VAL A 468 18.77 -1.11 3.35
CA VAL A 468 19.95 -0.40 2.82
C VAL A 468 20.70 0.32 3.94
N SER A 469 19.98 0.92 4.90
CA SER A 469 20.61 1.67 6.01
C SER A 469 21.50 0.81 6.93
N ARG A 470 21.35 -0.53 6.90
CA ARG A 470 22.18 -1.48 7.65
C ARG A 470 23.58 -1.62 7.07
N PHE A 471 23.73 -1.39 5.76
CA PHE A 471 24.99 -1.56 5.03
C PHE A 471 25.70 -0.24 4.78
N MET A 472 24.94 0.84 4.65
CA MET A 472 25.48 2.18 4.46
C MET A 472 24.56 3.24 5.05
N THR A 473 25.15 4.28 5.64
CA THR A 473 24.37 5.45 6.05
C THR A 473 23.75 6.13 4.83
N LEU A 474 22.44 6.31 4.88
CA LEU A 474 21.67 7.13 3.95
C LEU A 474 21.69 8.58 4.44
N HIS A 475 22.12 9.51 3.61
CA HIS A 475 22.17 10.93 3.93
C HIS A 475 21.04 11.70 3.26
N PRO A 476 20.59 12.84 3.82
CA PRO A 476 19.64 13.70 3.15
C PRO A 476 20.12 14.06 1.73
N GLY A 477 19.24 13.92 0.74
CA GLY A 477 19.53 14.09 -0.68
C GLY A 477 19.90 12.80 -1.41
N ASP A 478 20.21 11.69 -0.73
CA ASP A 478 20.43 10.40 -1.39
C ASP A 478 19.14 9.90 -2.05
N LEU A 479 19.30 9.20 -3.18
CA LEU A 479 18.22 8.66 -3.99
C LEU A 479 18.25 7.13 -3.96
N ILE A 480 17.10 6.51 -3.70
CA ILE A 480 16.90 5.07 -3.89
C ILE A 480 15.95 4.86 -5.09
N CYS A 481 16.45 4.22 -6.14
CA CYS A 481 15.67 3.73 -7.28
C CYS A 481 15.18 2.32 -6.92
N THR A 482 13.86 2.11 -6.94
CA THR A 482 13.22 0.99 -6.24
C THR A 482 12.96 -0.24 -7.09
N GLY A 483 13.51 -0.30 -8.30
CA GLY A 483 13.26 -1.36 -9.27
C GLY A 483 12.11 -1.02 -10.23
N THR A 484 12.00 -1.82 -11.28
CA THR A 484 11.09 -1.58 -12.40
C THR A 484 10.06 -2.70 -12.58
N PRO A 485 8.83 -2.41 -13.06
CA PRO A 485 7.87 -3.41 -13.48
C PRO A 485 8.30 -4.16 -14.77
N PRO A 486 7.61 -5.25 -15.15
CA PRO A 486 7.89 -5.98 -16.40
C PRO A 486 7.71 -5.11 -17.65
N GLY A 487 8.26 -5.59 -18.77
CA GLY A 487 8.21 -4.89 -20.06
C GLY A 487 9.48 -4.10 -20.40
N VAL A 488 10.61 -4.46 -19.79
CA VAL A 488 11.93 -3.99 -20.23
C VAL A 488 12.24 -4.57 -21.61
N GLY A 489 13.04 -3.86 -22.39
CA GLY A 489 13.39 -4.23 -23.75
C GLY A 489 14.07 -5.59 -23.87
N MET A 490 14.92 -5.94 -22.91
CA MET A 490 15.54 -7.28 -22.84
C MET A 490 14.52 -8.42 -22.65
N GLY A 491 13.41 -8.16 -21.96
CA GLY A 491 12.34 -9.14 -21.69
C GLY A 491 11.39 -9.37 -22.88
N ALA A 492 11.42 -8.48 -23.87
CA ALA A 492 10.60 -8.59 -25.08
C ALA A 492 11.00 -9.79 -25.95
N LYS A 493 10.06 -10.29 -26.75
CA LYS A 493 10.26 -11.42 -27.67
C LYS A 493 9.87 -11.01 -29.11
N PRO A 494 10.84 -10.71 -29.99
CA PRO A 494 12.29 -10.64 -29.75
C PRO A 494 12.69 -9.45 -28.85
N PRO A 495 13.90 -9.44 -28.26
CA PRO A 495 14.38 -8.31 -27.49
C PRO A 495 14.40 -7.02 -28.32
N ARG A 496 14.06 -5.90 -27.68
CA ARG A 496 14.02 -4.57 -28.29
C ARG A 496 14.93 -3.64 -27.49
N TYR A 497 15.79 -2.89 -28.18
CA TYR A 497 16.71 -1.95 -27.54
C TYR A 497 16.61 -0.58 -28.19
N LEU A 498 16.95 0.46 -27.41
CA LEU A 498 16.89 1.86 -27.81
C LEU A 498 17.94 2.18 -28.87
N LYS A 499 17.55 3.05 -29.80
CA LYS A 499 18.40 3.62 -30.85
C LYS A 499 18.32 5.13 -30.81
N ALA A 500 19.35 5.78 -31.37
CA ALA A 500 19.31 7.23 -31.56
C ALA A 500 18.07 7.62 -32.39
N GLY A 501 17.33 8.60 -31.89
CA GLY A 501 16.05 9.05 -32.44
C GLY A 501 14.82 8.49 -31.72
N ASP A 502 14.95 7.42 -30.93
CA ASP A 502 13.83 6.89 -30.15
C ASP A 502 13.42 7.87 -29.05
N THR A 503 12.14 7.84 -28.67
CA THR A 503 11.59 8.61 -27.56
C THR A 503 11.12 7.68 -26.45
N MET A 504 11.31 8.11 -25.20
CA MET A 504 10.78 7.45 -24.02
C MET A 504 9.89 8.43 -23.28
N ARG A 505 8.64 8.06 -23.01
CA ARG A 505 7.72 8.82 -22.17
C ARG A 505 7.30 7.95 -21.00
N LEU A 506 7.39 8.44 -19.78
CA LEU A 506 7.11 7.67 -18.58
C LEU A 506 6.47 8.52 -17.50
N GLY A 507 5.75 7.89 -16.59
CA GLY A 507 5.11 8.60 -15.48
C GLY A 507 4.69 7.67 -14.36
N ILE A 508 4.44 8.29 -13.21
CA ILE A 508 3.88 7.64 -12.03
C ILE A 508 2.73 8.50 -11.53
N ASP A 509 1.64 7.85 -11.14
CA ASP A 509 0.44 8.51 -10.61
C ASP A 509 0.80 9.50 -9.51
N GLY A 510 0.38 10.76 -9.66
CA GLY A 510 0.66 11.85 -8.71
C GLY A 510 2.08 12.45 -8.79
N LEU A 511 3.06 11.76 -9.39
CA LEU A 511 4.45 12.21 -9.45
C LEU A 511 4.85 12.89 -10.76
N GLY A 512 3.96 12.92 -11.74
CA GLY A 512 4.16 13.60 -13.02
C GLY A 512 4.75 12.70 -14.10
N GLU A 513 5.17 13.31 -15.20
CA GLU A 513 5.65 12.63 -16.41
C GLU A 513 7.00 13.20 -16.85
N GLN A 514 7.77 12.35 -17.53
CA GLN A 514 9.03 12.68 -18.16
C GLN A 514 9.00 12.27 -19.63
N MET A 515 9.77 12.95 -20.48
CA MET A 515 9.95 12.60 -21.89
C MET A 515 11.40 12.83 -22.31
N GLN A 516 12.12 11.76 -22.62
CA GLN A 516 13.49 11.83 -23.14
C GLN A 516 13.55 11.45 -24.62
N THR A 517 14.49 12.07 -25.34
CA THR A 517 14.90 11.62 -26.67
C THR A 517 16.26 10.94 -26.57
N VAL A 518 16.41 9.79 -27.22
CA VAL A 518 17.68 9.06 -27.29
C VAL A 518 18.55 9.68 -28.37
N VAL A 519 19.80 10.00 -28.03
CA VAL A 519 20.77 10.60 -28.96
C VAL A 519 21.99 9.71 -29.13
N ALA A 520 22.63 9.82 -30.30
CA ALA A 520 23.87 9.12 -30.57
C ALA A 520 24.99 9.62 -29.66
N TYR A 521 25.95 8.73 -29.36
CA TYR A 521 27.14 9.09 -28.61
C TYR A 521 27.84 10.31 -29.23
N THR A 522 28.06 11.33 -28.42
CA THR A 522 28.87 12.50 -28.78
C THR A 522 29.98 12.65 -27.75
N LYS A 523 31.22 12.85 -28.21
CA LYS A 523 32.32 13.14 -27.30
C LYS A 523 32.17 14.61 -26.88
N ALA A 524 32.03 14.84 -25.57
CA ALA A 524 32.03 16.17 -24.97
C ALA A 524 33.31 16.96 -25.30
#